data_AF-E4PHU4-F1
#
_entry.id   AF-E4PHU4-F1
#
_cell.length_a   1.000
_cell.length_b   1.000
_cell.length_c   1.000
_cell.angle_alpha   90.00
_cell.angle_beta   90.00
_cell.angle_gamma   90.00
#
_symmetry.space_group_name_H-M   'P 1'
#
loop_
_entity.id
_entity.type
_entity.pdbx_description
1 polymer ?
#
loop_
_entity_poly.entity_id
_entity_poly.type
_entity_poly.pdbx_seq_one_letter_code
_entity_poly.pdbx_strand_id
1 'polypeptide(L)'
;MDFQQVFEAPGIPSETQVQKWAQLAWQGEDPSEVTVRIVGTEESQALNHQYRGRDYPTNVLSFPFEAPAGITVPLAGDLVICAPVVEKEAMEQEKKPGRPLGAHGGARHVASPGF
;
A
#
# COMPACT_ATOMS: atom_id res chain seq x y z
N MET A 1 -1.54 -0.83 -16.16
CA MET A 1 -2.26 -0.88 -14.88
C MET A 1 -3.69 -1.18 -15.20
N ASP A 2 -4.26 -2.14 -14.50
CA ASP A 2 -5.69 -2.44 -14.50
C ASP A 2 -6.31 -1.97 -13.19
N PHE A 3 -7.50 -1.36 -13.24
CA PHE A 3 -8.22 -0.87 -12.05
C PHE A 3 -9.59 -1.52 -11.95
N GLN A 4 -9.84 -2.18 -10.83
CA GLN A 4 -11.07 -2.93 -10.59
C GLN A 4 -11.76 -2.41 -9.32
N GLN A 5 -12.79 -1.59 -9.49
CA GLN A 5 -13.61 -1.15 -8.37
C GLN A 5 -14.78 -2.11 -8.16
N VAL A 6 -14.67 -2.98 -7.15
CA VAL A 6 -15.74 -3.92 -6.77
C VAL A 6 -16.62 -3.34 -5.66
N PHE A 7 -16.06 -2.42 -4.87
CA PHE A 7 -16.74 -1.78 -3.76
C PHE A 7 -16.94 -0.28 -4.01
N GLU A 8 -18.15 0.21 -3.76
CA GLU A 8 -18.51 1.62 -3.90
C GLU A 8 -18.66 2.27 -2.52
N ALA A 9 -17.94 3.36 -2.30
CA ALA A 9 -18.07 4.19 -1.11
C ALA A 9 -17.65 5.64 -1.42
N PRO A 10 -18.13 6.63 -0.64
CA PRO A 10 -17.57 7.97 -0.67
C PRO A 10 -16.06 7.95 -0.36
N GLY A 11 -15.25 8.68 -1.12
CA GLY A 11 -13.81 8.78 -0.87
C GLY A 11 -12.94 7.69 -1.52
N ILE A 12 -13.53 6.77 -2.29
CA ILE A 12 -12.75 5.87 -3.16
C ILE A 12 -11.98 6.72 -4.19
N PRO A 13 -10.66 6.52 -4.36
CA PRO A 13 -9.88 7.25 -5.35
C PRO A 13 -10.31 6.85 -6.77
N SER A 14 -10.29 7.81 -7.70
CA SER A 14 -10.54 7.51 -9.11
C SER A 14 -9.39 6.70 -9.71
N GLU A 15 -9.69 5.95 -10.78
CA GLU A 15 -8.69 5.21 -11.55
C GLU A 15 -7.48 6.08 -11.91
N THR A 16 -7.71 7.32 -12.34
CA THR A 16 -6.64 8.26 -12.70
C THR A 16 -5.74 8.63 -11.50
N GLN A 17 -6.32 8.77 -10.29
CA GLN A 17 -5.54 9.02 -9.08
C GLN A 17 -4.67 7.81 -8.74
N VAL A 18 -5.26 6.61 -8.77
CA VAL A 18 -4.55 5.35 -8.50
C VAL A 18 -3.44 5.12 -9.51
N GLN A 19 -3.71 5.37 -10.79
CA GLN A 19 -2.71 5.27 -11.87
C GLN A 19 -1.54 6.22 -11.65
N LYS A 20 -1.82 7.47 -11.27
CA LYS A 20 -0.78 8.43 -10.93
C LYS A 20 0.05 7.97 -9.74
N TRP A 21 -0.56 7.43 -8.69
CA TRP A 21 0.16 6.91 -7.53
C TRP A 21 1.02 5.69 -7.88
N ALA A 22 0.50 4.76 -8.68
CA ALA A 22 1.24 3.59 -9.16
C ALA A 22 2.46 4.01 -9.98
N GLN A 23 2.31 4.98 -10.89
CA GLN A 23 3.42 5.53 -11.68
C GLN A 23 4.49 6.21 -10.80
N LEU A 24 4.07 6.93 -9.76
CA LEU A 24 5.01 7.57 -8.83
C LEU A 24 5.70 6.58 -7.88
N ALA A 25 5.04 5.47 -7.54
CA ALA A 25 5.58 4.44 -6.68
C ALA A 25 6.50 3.46 -7.42
N TRP A 26 6.35 3.33 -8.74
CA TRP A 26 7.18 2.44 -9.56
C TRP A 26 8.62 2.95 -9.65
N GLN A 27 9.56 2.11 -9.22
CA GLN A 27 11.01 2.39 -9.26
C GLN A 27 11.77 1.42 -10.18
N GLY A 28 11.06 0.54 -10.88
CA GLY A 28 11.68 -0.40 -11.82
C GLY A 28 12.11 0.29 -13.11
N GLU A 29 13.15 -0.24 -13.74
CA GLU A 29 13.67 0.27 -15.01
C GLU A 29 12.75 -0.06 -16.19
N ASP A 30 12.05 -1.21 -16.12
CA ASP A 30 11.12 -1.66 -17.14
C ASP A 30 9.66 -1.32 -16.81
N PRO A 31 8.81 -1.10 -17.83
CA PRO A 31 7.36 -1.02 -17.63
C PRO A 31 6.84 -2.35 -17.06
N SER A 32 6.07 -2.27 -15.98
CA SER A 32 5.42 -3.41 -15.38
C SER A 32 3.91 -3.22 -15.30
N GLU A 33 3.18 -4.31 -15.43
CA GLU A 33 1.73 -4.30 -15.23
C GLU A 33 1.39 -4.62 -13.77
N VAL A 34 0.41 -3.90 -13.24
CA VAL A 34 -0.13 -4.09 -11.89
C VAL A 34 -1.64 -3.98 -11.97
N THR A 35 -2.34 -4.86 -11.27
CA THR A 35 -3.78 -4.77 -11.05
C THR A 35 -4.03 -4.15 -9.68
N VAL A 36 -4.86 -3.11 -9.61
CA VAL A 36 -5.32 -2.55 -8.34
C VAL A 36 -6.81 -2.77 -8.21
N ARG A 37 -7.21 -3.53 -7.20
CA ARG A 37 -8.61 -3.88 -6.94
C ARG A 37 -9.09 -3.30 -5.62
N ILE A 38 -10.18 -2.56 -5.65
CA ILE A 38 -10.82 -1.97 -4.47
C ILE A 38 -11.99 -2.83 -4.03
N VAL A 39 -11.94 -3.33 -2.79
CA VAL A 39 -12.89 -4.29 -2.24
C VAL A 39 -13.46 -3.85 -0.89
N GLY A 40 -14.54 -4.51 -0.48
CA GLY A 40 -15.13 -4.36 0.85
C GLY A 40 -14.44 -5.22 1.91
N THR A 41 -14.97 -5.20 3.13
CA THR A 41 -14.44 -6.00 4.26
C THR A 41 -14.63 -7.50 4.06
N GLU A 42 -15.79 -7.93 3.58
CA GLU A 42 -16.11 -9.36 3.39
C GLU A 42 -15.14 -10.02 2.41
N GLU A 43 -14.91 -9.40 1.26
CA GLU A 43 -13.99 -9.91 0.24
C GLU A 43 -12.53 -9.86 0.69
N SER A 44 -12.11 -8.78 1.36
CA SER A 44 -10.76 -8.69 1.96
C SER A 44 -10.53 -9.79 3.00
N GLN A 45 -11.50 -10.05 3.88
CA GLN A 45 -11.42 -11.11 4.88
C GLN A 45 -11.36 -12.50 4.22
N ALA A 46 -12.20 -12.76 3.22
CA ALA A 46 -12.17 -14.03 2.50
C ALA A 46 -10.81 -14.28 1.82
N LEU A 47 -10.26 -13.26 1.15
CA LEU A 47 -8.95 -13.34 0.51
C LEU A 47 -7.82 -13.50 1.55
N ASN A 48 -7.86 -12.75 2.65
CA ASN A 48 -6.86 -12.86 3.71
C ASN A 48 -6.89 -14.25 4.37
N HIS A 49 -8.08 -14.82 4.55
CA HIS A 49 -8.24 -16.17 5.06
C HIS A 49 -7.72 -17.20 4.06
N GLN A 50 -8.11 -17.10 2.79
CA GLN A 50 -7.74 -18.05 1.74
C GLN A 50 -6.23 -18.08 1.48
N TYR A 51 -5.57 -16.92 1.42
CA TYR A 51 -4.18 -16.82 0.99
C TYR A 51 -3.17 -16.62 2.14
N ARG A 52 -3.61 -16.11 3.31
CA ARG A 52 -2.74 -15.89 4.48
C ARG A 52 -3.18 -16.66 5.72
N GLY A 53 -4.30 -17.39 5.67
CA GLY A 53 -4.85 -18.12 6.83
C GLY A 53 -5.38 -17.21 7.94
N ARG A 54 -5.69 -15.95 7.63
CA ARG A 54 -6.09 -14.93 8.60
C ARG A 54 -7.55 -14.53 8.42
N ASP A 55 -8.37 -14.85 9.42
CA ASP A 55 -9.82 -14.58 9.39
C ASP A 55 -10.18 -13.18 9.89
N TYR A 56 -9.63 -12.15 9.23
CA TYR A 56 -10.00 -10.75 9.46
C TYR A 56 -9.68 -9.89 8.22
N PRO A 57 -10.43 -8.80 7.96
CA PRO A 57 -10.13 -7.92 6.84
C PRO A 57 -8.87 -7.11 7.13
N THR A 58 -8.05 -6.89 6.10
CA THR A 58 -6.82 -6.09 6.19
C THR A 58 -6.86 -4.93 5.19
N ASN A 59 -6.04 -3.90 5.44
CA ASN A 59 -5.97 -2.69 4.63
C ASN A 59 -5.48 -2.99 3.20
N VAL A 60 -4.44 -3.79 3.05
CA VAL A 60 -3.87 -4.17 1.75
C VAL A 60 -3.40 -5.63 1.74
N LEU A 61 -3.70 -6.32 0.64
CA LEU A 61 -3.15 -7.62 0.28
C LEU A 61 -2.37 -7.49 -1.03
N SER A 62 -1.16 -8.02 -1.06
CA SER A 62 -0.35 -8.12 -2.26
C SER A 62 -0.20 -9.58 -2.70
N PHE A 63 -0.44 -9.80 -3.98
CA PHE A 63 -0.30 -11.09 -4.66
C PHE A 63 0.78 -10.95 -5.73
N PRO A 64 2.03 -11.36 -5.44
CA PRO A 64 3.07 -11.32 -6.44
C PRO A 64 2.74 -12.28 -7.58
N PHE A 65 2.99 -11.86 -8.81
CA PHE A 65 2.92 -12.75 -9.94
C PHE A 65 4.24 -13.54 -10.06
N GLU A 66 4.16 -14.87 -9.99
CA GLU A 66 5.29 -15.74 -10.31
C GLU A 66 5.16 -16.23 -11.75
N ALA A 67 6.05 -15.74 -12.61
CA ALA A 67 6.08 -16.17 -14.00
C ALA A 67 6.52 -17.64 -14.09
N PRO A 68 5.82 -18.49 -14.88
CA PRO A 68 6.26 -19.85 -15.13
C PRO A 68 7.67 -19.90 -15.71
N ALA A 69 8.41 -20.98 -15.44
CA ALA A 69 9.75 -21.18 -15.94
C ALA A 69 9.80 -21.02 -17.47
N GLY A 70 10.63 -20.08 -17.95
CA GLY A 70 10.80 -19.77 -19.37
C GLY A 70 10.01 -18.57 -19.89
N ILE A 71 9.22 -17.90 -19.04
CA ILE A 71 8.51 -16.65 -19.40
C ILE A 71 9.06 -15.51 -18.54
N THR A 72 9.63 -14.49 -19.18
CA THR A 72 10.03 -13.23 -18.54
C THR A 72 9.00 -12.17 -18.90
N VAL A 73 7.95 -12.06 -18.09
CA VAL A 73 7.00 -10.94 -18.18
C VAL A 73 7.18 -10.03 -16.96
N PRO A 74 7.30 -8.70 -17.16
CA PRO A 74 7.37 -7.75 -16.06
C PRO A 74 5.94 -7.54 -15.52
N LEU A 75 5.47 -8.46 -14.68
CA LEU A 75 4.21 -8.34 -13.97
C LEU A 75 4.53 -8.13 -12.48
N ALA A 76 4.07 -7.00 -11.93
CA ALA A 76 4.23 -6.68 -10.51
C ALA A 76 3.27 -7.50 -9.65
N GLY A 77 2.14 -7.92 -10.25
CA GLY A 77 1.10 -8.72 -9.61
C GLY A 77 -0.15 -7.91 -9.27
N ASP A 78 -0.92 -8.41 -8.31
CA ASP A 78 -2.19 -7.83 -7.90
C ASP A 78 -2.09 -7.18 -6.51
N LEU A 79 -2.71 -6.01 -6.38
CA LEU A 79 -2.90 -5.29 -5.13
C LEU A 79 -4.40 -5.18 -4.84
N VAL A 80 -4.81 -5.74 -3.72
CA VAL A 80 -6.20 -5.66 -3.24
C VAL A 80 -6.25 -4.74 -2.04
N ILE A 81 -7.05 -3.67 -2.14
CA ILE A 81 -7.17 -2.62 -1.12
C ILE A 81 -8.58 -2.66 -0.54
N CYS A 82 -8.69 -2.75 0.78
CA CYS A 82 -9.96 -2.72 1.47
C CYS A 82 -10.32 -1.29 1.88
N ALA A 83 -11.23 -0.66 1.15
CA ALA A 83 -11.56 0.75 1.36
C ALA A 83 -12.05 1.06 2.80
N PRO A 84 -12.95 0.26 3.41
CA PRO A 84 -13.41 0.56 4.78
C PRO A 84 -12.32 0.45 5.85
N VAL A 85 -11.37 -0.49 5.68
CA VAL A 85 -10.26 -0.65 6.63
C VAL A 85 -9.27 0.50 6.49
N VAL A 86 -8.95 0.89 5.25
CA VAL A 86 -8.07 2.04 4.97
C VAL A 86 -8.67 3.34 5.51
N GLU A 87 -9.97 3.58 5.31
CA GLU A 87 -10.66 4.76 5.83
C GLU A 87 -10.61 4.79 7.36
N LYS A 88 -10.92 3.67 8.02
CA LYS A 88 -10.85 3.55 9.47
C LYS A 88 -9.44 3.83 10.00
N GLU A 89 -8.41 3.24 9.39
CA GLU A 89 -7.01 3.46 9.77
C GLU A 89 -6.58 4.91 9.54
N ALA A 90 -7.02 5.54 8.45
CA ALA A 90 -6.74 6.95 8.16
C ALA A 90 -7.33 7.86 9.25
N MET A 91 -8.60 7.64 9.62
CA MET A 91 -9.25 8.38 10.72
C MET A 91 -8.56 8.16 12.06
N GLU A 92 -8.10 6.94 12.35
CA GLU A 92 -7.35 6.63 13.58
C GLU A 92 -5.98 7.31 13.61
N GLN A 93 -5.31 7.45 12.46
CA GLN A 93 -4.03 8.15 12.35
C GLN A 93 -4.18 9.67 12.43
N GLU A 94 -5.21 10.26 11.83
CA GLU A 94 -5.52 11.68 11.96
C GLU A 94 -5.88 12.08 13.40
N LYS A 95 -6.44 11.15 14.16
CA LYS A 95 -6.79 11.35 15.57
C LYS A 95 -5.64 11.12 16.56
N LYS A 96 -4.41 10.85 16.12
CA LYS A 96 -3.24 10.79 17.02
C LYS A 96 -2.56 12.17 17.08
N PRO A 97 -2.85 13.02 18.08
CA PRO A 97 -2.11 14.26 18.24
C PRO A 97 -0.83 13.92 19.00
N GLY A 98 0.34 14.07 18.37
CA GLY A 98 1.59 14.16 19.11
C GLY A 98 2.70 13.17 18.75
N ARG A 99 3.02 13.01 17.46
CA ARG A 99 4.42 12.75 17.10
C ARG A 99 4.91 13.87 16.18
N PRO A 100 5.68 14.84 16.69
CA PRO A 100 6.36 15.78 15.82
C PRO A 100 7.36 15.00 14.95
N LEU A 101 7.16 15.05 13.64
CA LEU A 101 8.17 14.73 12.64
C LEU A 101 9.21 15.86 12.66
N GLY A 102 10.07 15.86 13.67
CA GLY A 102 11.10 16.88 13.83
C GLY A 102 11.96 16.62 15.05
N ALA A 103 12.98 15.77 14.91
CA ALA A 103 14.29 15.88 15.57
C ALA A 103 15.05 14.54 15.54
N HIS A 104 15.61 14.18 14.39
CA HIS A 104 16.93 13.50 14.34
C HIS A 104 17.88 14.35 13.47
N GLY A 105 17.91 15.65 13.77
CA GLY A 105 19.02 16.54 13.45
C GLY A 105 19.68 16.92 14.76
N GLY A 106 20.67 16.12 15.18
CA GLY A 106 21.42 16.32 16.41
C GLY A 106 22.91 16.24 16.13
N ALA A 107 23.42 17.20 15.37
CA ALA A 107 24.84 17.50 15.37
C ALA A 107 25.25 17.86 16.81
N ARG A 108 26.04 17.00 17.44
CA ARG A 108 26.88 17.38 18.59
C ARG A 108 28.32 17.44 18.11
N HIS A 109 28.64 18.55 17.45
CA HIS A 109 29.99 19.09 17.49
C HIS A 109 30.04 20.02 18.70
N VAL A 110 30.65 19.56 19.80
CA VAL A 110 31.16 20.46 20.84
C VAL A 110 32.61 20.07 21.06
N ALA A 111 33.47 21.03 20.75
CA ALA A 111 34.90 21.00 20.98
C ALA A 111 35.24 20.87 22.47
N SER A 112 36.50 20.47 22.70
CA SER A 112 37.25 20.25 23.95
C SER A 112 36.97 21.20 25.12
N PRO A 113 37.36 20.81 26.36
CA PRO A 113 38.66 21.29 26.86
C PRO A 113 39.49 20.26 27.66
N GLY A 114 40.81 20.35 27.48
CA GLY A 114 41.90 20.18 28.47
C GLY A 114 41.96 18.96 29.40
N PHE A 115 42.94 18.09 29.17
CA PHE A 115 44.15 17.97 30.01
C PHE A 115 45.27 17.29 29.21
#